data_AF-A0A521XQX8-F1
#
_entry.id   AF-A0A521XQX8-F1
#
_cell.length_a   1.000
_cell.length_b   1.000
_cell.length_c   1.000
_cell.angle_alpha   90.00
_cell.angle_beta   90.00
_cell.angle_gamma   90.00
#
_symmetry.space_group_name_H-M   'P 1'
#
loop_
_entity.id
_entity.type
_entity.pdbx_description
1 polymer ?
#
loop_
_entity_poly.entity_id
_entity_poly.type
_entity_poly.pdbx_seq_one_letter_code
_entity_poly.pdbx_strand_id
1 'polypeptide(L)'
;MASYRDVDAELSTLVDARTTPDTGDEEDDGISAALIRLADDDPDTAIAVCAAKIVESNAACRAVAAELLGYAADAAHRLRQPVAATLAAAADIESDTETLATMIRALARTAEPTCVPLLRKYAVSSGSQVRLSVVLALSELVVGVPDEATSAVLLDLMSDSDDDVREWATFVVGYQMAMDGDRLRKLLYRALSDPSPAVREEAVRGLACRRDPVALPGLFQQLQAIPAPTFAVEACARMHHESLLPSLLDHYYRAGDDDALYAYAMCADNVLRTGTFAASLLGVVSESLGHSGIGASASIASPLYDFGLELHLDGAGNEPIPILRTLESVRFAL
;
A
#
# COMPACT_ATOMS: atom_id res chain seq x y z
N MET A 1 14.68 -18.11 -33.21
CA MET A 1 14.52 -17.03 -34.23
C MET A 1 13.08 -16.86 -34.72
N ALA A 2 12.14 -17.78 -34.46
CA ALA A 2 10.72 -17.58 -34.77
C ALA A 2 9.95 -16.77 -33.70
N SER A 3 10.28 -16.92 -32.40
CA SER A 3 9.61 -16.21 -31.28
C SER A 3 9.74 -14.69 -31.33
N TYR A 4 10.94 -14.18 -31.65
CA TYR A 4 11.28 -12.76 -31.53
C TYR A 4 10.55 -11.82 -32.50
N ARG A 5 10.18 -12.32 -33.69
CA ARG A 5 9.45 -11.51 -34.69
C ARG A 5 7.98 -11.33 -34.33
N ASP A 6 7.44 -12.20 -33.49
CA ASP A 6 6.03 -12.14 -33.08
C ASP A 6 5.85 -11.04 -32.02
N VAL A 7 6.72 -11.05 -30.99
CA VAL A 7 6.69 -10.04 -29.92
C VAL A 7 6.91 -8.62 -30.44
N ASP A 8 7.89 -8.39 -31.32
CA ASP A 8 8.18 -7.04 -31.85
C ASP A 8 7.04 -6.49 -32.74
N ALA A 9 6.41 -7.36 -33.54
CA ALA A 9 5.29 -6.98 -34.39
C ALA A 9 4.02 -6.70 -33.56
N GLU A 10 3.74 -7.53 -32.55
CA GLU A 10 2.62 -7.31 -31.64
C GLU A 10 2.82 -6.03 -30.83
N LEU A 11 4.03 -5.80 -30.30
CA LEU A 11 4.35 -4.58 -29.55
C LEU A 11 4.19 -3.32 -30.40
N SER A 12 4.54 -3.37 -31.69
CA SER A 12 4.31 -2.26 -32.62
C SER A 12 2.81 -1.98 -32.81
N THR A 13 1.99 -3.03 -32.87
CA THR A 13 0.52 -2.90 -32.94
C THR A 13 -0.05 -2.25 -31.67
N LEU A 14 0.47 -2.62 -30.50
CA LEU A 14 0.07 -2.03 -29.22
C LEU A 14 0.49 -0.56 -29.09
N VAL A 15 1.67 -0.19 -29.62
CA VAL A 15 2.09 1.21 -29.70
C VAL A 15 1.12 2.01 -30.58
N ASP A 16 0.77 1.48 -31.75
CA ASP A 16 -0.18 2.15 -32.65
C ASP A 16 -1.53 2.36 -31.97
N ALA A 17 -2.07 1.33 -31.30
CA ALA A 17 -3.32 1.42 -30.54
C ALA A 17 -3.28 2.53 -29.48
N ARG A 18 -2.19 2.61 -28.70
CA ARG A 18 -2.01 3.63 -27.66
C ARG A 18 -1.95 5.06 -28.22
N THR A 19 -1.52 5.24 -29.46
CA THR A 19 -1.45 6.56 -30.09
C THR A 19 -2.77 7.00 -30.73
N THR A 20 -3.82 6.17 -30.70
CA THR A 20 -5.13 6.55 -31.22
C THR A 20 -5.91 7.43 -30.22
N PRO A 21 -6.55 8.54 -30.65
CA PRO A 21 -7.05 9.57 -29.72
C PRO A 21 -8.26 9.20 -28.85
N ASP A 22 -8.77 7.96 -28.90
CA ASP A 22 -10.07 7.57 -28.33
C ASP A 22 -10.02 6.21 -27.62
N THR A 23 -8.89 5.86 -27.01
CA THR A 23 -8.80 4.67 -26.17
C THR A 23 -9.49 4.97 -24.83
N GLY A 24 -10.72 4.51 -24.64
CA GLY A 24 -11.37 4.49 -23.32
C GLY A 24 -10.73 3.43 -22.40
N ASP A 25 -11.12 3.41 -21.13
CA ASP A 25 -10.57 2.50 -20.09
C ASP A 25 -10.53 1.01 -20.53
N GLU A 26 -11.54 0.55 -21.29
CA GLU A 26 -11.61 -0.84 -21.81
C GLU A 26 -10.49 -1.18 -22.82
N GLU A 27 -10.01 -0.21 -23.59
CA GLU A 27 -8.95 -0.43 -24.58
C GLU A 27 -7.56 -0.43 -23.92
N ASP A 28 -7.36 0.41 -22.91
CA ASP A 28 -6.16 0.39 -22.06
C ASP A 28 -6.05 -0.94 -21.26
N ASP A 29 -7.17 -1.48 -20.79
CA ASP A 29 -7.24 -2.82 -20.19
C ASP A 29 -6.86 -3.91 -21.21
N GLY A 30 -7.30 -3.78 -22.46
CA GLY A 30 -6.95 -4.67 -23.56
C GLY A 30 -5.45 -4.66 -23.88
N ILE A 31 -4.84 -3.48 -23.92
CA ILE A 31 -3.39 -3.33 -24.12
C ILE A 31 -2.63 -3.99 -22.96
N SER A 32 -3.02 -3.70 -21.72
CA SER A 32 -2.41 -4.28 -20.53
C SER A 32 -2.46 -5.81 -20.52
N ALA A 33 -3.61 -6.38 -20.87
CA ALA A 33 -3.79 -7.84 -20.97
C ALA A 33 -2.89 -8.47 -22.04
N ALA A 34 -2.71 -7.81 -23.19
CA ALA A 34 -1.82 -8.29 -24.24
C ALA A 34 -0.35 -8.26 -23.79
N LEU A 35 0.08 -7.18 -23.11
CA LEU A 35 1.44 -7.08 -22.56
C LEU A 35 1.73 -8.13 -21.48
N ILE A 36 0.77 -8.41 -20.60
CA ILE A 36 0.88 -9.49 -19.60
C ILE A 36 1.08 -10.83 -20.31
N ARG A 37 0.25 -11.14 -21.31
CA ARG A 37 0.36 -12.39 -22.07
C ARG A 37 1.73 -12.53 -22.74
N LEU A 38 2.23 -11.46 -23.37
CA LEU A 38 3.55 -11.45 -23.98
C LEU A 38 4.68 -11.69 -22.97
N ALA A 39 4.57 -11.10 -21.77
CA ALA A 39 5.53 -11.29 -20.69
C ALA A 39 5.49 -12.72 -20.12
N ASP A 40 4.30 -13.31 -19.99
CA ASP A 40 4.13 -14.68 -19.48
C ASP A 40 4.61 -15.74 -20.48
N ASP A 41 4.38 -15.52 -21.78
CA ASP A 41 4.72 -16.48 -22.84
C ASP A 41 6.25 -16.58 -23.07
N ASP A 42 6.97 -15.45 -23.14
CA ASP A 42 8.42 -15.42 -23.40
C ASP A 42 9.09 -14.16 -22.79
N PRO A 43 9.31 -14.14 -21.46
CA PRO A 43 9.83 -12.94 -20.76
C PRO A 43 11.27 -12.58 -21.17
N ASP A 44 12.08 -13.56 -21.60
CA ASP A 44 13.45 -13.30 -22.06
C ASP A 44 13.45 -12.58 -23.41
N THR A 45 12.57 -13.00 -24.34
CA THR A 45 12.36 -12.28 -25.61
C THR A 45 11.78 -10.88 -25.36
N ALA A 46 10.80 -10.75 -24.47
CA ALA A 46 10.17 -9.48 -24.13
C ALA A 46 11.20 -8.42 -23.69
N ILE A 47 12.09 -8.76 -22.75
CA ILE A 47 13.16 -7.85 -22.29
C ILE A 47 14.09 -7.48 -23.43
N ALA A 48 14.51 -8.47 -24.21
CA ALA A 48 15.47 -8.25 -25.27
C ALA A 48 14.90 -7.31 -26.35
N VAL A 49 13.62 -7.45 -26.71
CA VAL A 49 12.92 -6.52 -27.63
C VAL A 49 12.84 -5.12 -27.00
N CYS A 50 12.47 -5.03 -25.73
CA CYS A 50 12.34 -3.76 -25.03
C CYS A 50 13.67 -3.02 -24.83
N ALA A 51 14.81 -3.71 -24.78
CA ALA A 51 16.12 -3.08 -24.61
C ALA A 51 16.43 -2.05 -25.72
N ALA A 52 15.92 -2.26 -26.94
CA ALA A 52 16.04 -1.29 -28.03
C ALA A 52 14.94 -0.22 -27.97
N LYS A 53 13.70 -0.62 -27.66
CA LYS A 53 12.54 0.28 -27.68
C LYS A 53 12.53 1.31 -26.55
N ILE A 54 13.10 0.97 -25.39
CA ILE A 54 13.14 1.85 -24.21
C ILE A 54 13.98 3.11 -24.41
N VAL A 55 14.80 3.16 -25.47
CA VAL A 55 15.62 4.32 -25.84
C VAL A 55 15.22 4.95 -27.19
N GLU A 56 14.07 4.56 -27.75
CA GLU A 56 13.57 5.14 -29.00
C GLU A 56 13.09 6.59 -28.83
N SER A 57 13.05 7.34 -29.93
CA SER A 57 12.60 8.73 -29.92
C SER A 57 11.11 8.89 -29.60
N ASN A 58 10.28 7.90 -29.95
CA ASN A 58 8.84 7.94 -29.71
C ASN A 58 8.52 7.62 -28.25
N ALA A 59 7.84 8.54 -27.56
CA ALA A 59 7.42 8.38 -26.16
C ALA A 59 6.50 7.16 -25.97
N ALA A 60 5.57 6.92 -26.90
CA ALA A 60 4.66 5.77 -26.82
C ALA A 60 5.42 4.42 -26.90
N CYS A 61 6.46 4.34 -27.74
CA CYS A 61 7.34 3.16 -27.79
C CYS A 61 8.02 2.93 -26.45
N ARG A 62 8.55 3.98 -25.82
CA ARG A 62 9.23 3.89 -24.52
C ARG A 62 8.26 3.51 -23.40
N ALA A 63 7.06 4.08 -23.37
CA ALA A 63 6.03 3.77 -22.38
C ALA A 63 5.59 2.30 -22.45
N VAL A 64 5.21 1.83 -23.65
CA VAL A 64 4.80 0.44 -23.86
C VAL A 64 5.96 -0.53 -23.57
N ALA A 65 7.19 -0.17 -23.94
CA ALA A 65 8.36 -0.97 -23.59
C ALA A 65 8.58 -1.05 -22.07
N ALA A 66 8.38 0.05 -21.35
CA ALA A 66 8.50 0.09 -19.90
C ALA A 66 7.44 -0.79 -19.21
N GLU A 67 6.19 -0.77 -19.68
CA GLU A 67 5.13 -1.64 -19.17
C GLU A 67 5.46 -3.12 -19.37
N LEU A 68 5.86 -3.50 -20.59
CA LEU A 68 6.24 -4.89 -20.88
C LEU A 68 7.43 -5.36 -20.05
N LEU A 69 8.42 -4.49 -19.83
CA LEU A 69 9.55 -4.77 -18.93
C LEU A 69 9.05 -5.03 -17.50
N GLY A 70 8.16 -4.20 -16.99
CA GLY A 70 7.55 -4.38 -15.66
C GLY A 70 6.81 -5.71 -15.54
N TYR A 71 6.00 -6.07 -16.54
CA TYR A 71 5.31 -7.38 -16.57
C TYR A 71 6.28 -8.56 -16.65
N ALA A 72 7.34 -8.46 -17.45
CA ALA A 72 8.36 -9.52 -17.54
C ALA A 72 9.12 -9.72 -16.21
N ALA A 73 9.35 -8.65 -15.44
CA ALA A 73 9.94 -8.74 -14.12
C ALA A 73 9.02 -9.42 -13.09
N ASP A 74 7.71 -9.25 -13.23
CA ASP A 74 6.72 -9.91 -12.38
C ASP A 74 6.60 -11.40 -12.73
N ALA A 75 6.48 -11.73 -14.02
CA ALA A 75 6.40 -13.09 -14.54
C ALA A 75 7.64 -13.94 -14.22
N ALA A 76 8.82 -13.31 -14.13
CA ALA A 76 10.08 -14.01 -13.91
C ALA A 76 11.00 -13.29 -12.92
N HIS A 77 11.01 -13.76 -11.66
CA HIS A 77 11.81 -13.18 -10.58
C HIS A 77 13.31 -12.99 -10.90
N ARG A 78 13.91 -13.87 -11.71
CA ARG A 78 15.33 -13.75 -12.14
C ARG A 78 15.61 -12.46 -12.94
N LEU A 79 14.57 -11.84 -13.48
CA LEU A 79 14.64 -10.67 -14.35
C LEU A 79 14.40 -9.37 -13.61
N ARG A 80 13.98 -9.41 -12.34
CA ARG A 80 13.69 -8.22 -11.53
C ARG A 80 14.85 -7.22 -11.48
N GLN A 81 16.03 -7.67 -11.03
CA GLN A 81 17.24 -6.85 -10.99
C GLN A 81 17.67 -6.27 -12.36
N PRO A 82 17.83 -7.07 -13.45
CA PRO A 82 18.25 -6.51 -14.73
C PRO A 82 17.20 -5.59 -15.37
N VAL A 83 15.90 -5.86 -15.17
CA VAL A 83 14.83 -4.96 -15.61
C VAL A 83 14.88 -3.66 -14.82
N ALA A 84 15.01 -3.71 -13.49
CA ALA A 84 15.12 -2.55 -12.64
C ALA A 84 16.29 -1.64 -13.05
N ALA A 85 17.46 -2.23 -13.33
CA ALA A 85 18.62 -1.48 -13.82
C ALA A 85 18.36 -0.80 -15.17
N THR A 86 17.67 -1.49 -16.08
CA THR A 86 17.33 -0.96 -17.41
C THR A 86 16.34 0.20 -17.32
N LEU A 87 15.26 0.02 -16.55
CA LEU A 87 14.25 1.05 -16.33
C LEU A 87 14.82 2.25 -15.58
N ALA A 88 15.69 2.03 -14.59
CA ALA A 88 16.32 3.11 -13.84
C ALA A 88 17.22 3.98 -14.73
N ALA A 89 18.00 3.34 -15.62
CA ALA A 89 18.83 4.06 -16.58
C ALA A 89 18.00 4.84 -17.60
N ALA A 90 16.89 4.27 -18.09
CA ALA A 90 15.99 4.95 -19.00
C ALA A 90 15.27 6.15 -18.34
N ALA A 91 14.77 5.96 -17.12
CA ALA A 91 14.11 7.02 -16.36
C ALA A 91 15.04 8.21 -16.09
N ASP A 92 16.34 7.99 -15.87
CA ASP A 92 17.31 9.05 -15.58
C ASP A 92 17.47 10.08 -16.72
N ILE A 93 17.19 9.66 -17.96
CA ILE A 93 17.27 10.50 -19.17
C ILE A 93 15.90 10.83 -19.77
N GLU A 94 14.81 10.33 -19.18
CA GLU A 94 13.46 10.55 -19.70
C GLU A 94 13.00 12.00 -19.47
N SER A 95 12.46 12.60 -20.52
CA SER A 95 11.93 13.97 -20.50
C SER A 95 10.40 14.03 -20.55
N ASP A 96 9.77 13.02 -21.14
CA ASP A 96 8.33 12.91 -21.24
C ASP A 96 7.73 12.47 -19.89
N THR A 97 6.83 13.27 -19.35
CA THR A 97 6.33 13.10 -17.98
C THR A 97 5.43 11.88 -17.84
N GLU A 98 4.61 11.59 -18.85
CA GLU A 98 3.72 10.42 -18.84
C GLU A 98 4.53 9.13 -18.96
N THR A 99 5.49 9.10 -19.87
CA THR A 99 6.43 7.99 -20.03
C THR A 99 7.25 7.76 -18.75
N LEU A 100 7.73 8.83 -18.11
CA LEU A 100 8.45 8.74 -16.83
C LEU A 100 7.57 8.15 -15.73
N ALA A 101 6.30 8.55 -15.64
CA ALA A 101 5.35 7.98 -14.69
C ALA A 101 5.16 6.48 -14.93
N THR A 102 5.03 6.07 -16.20
CA THR A 102 4.96 4.65 -16.59
C THR A 102 6.22 3.88 -16.23
N MET A 103 7.41 4.44 -16.46
CA MET A 103 8.68 3.83 -16.03
C MET A 103 8.76 3.65 -14.50
N ILE A 104 8.24 4.61 -13.72
CA ILE A 104 8.21 4.53 -12.26
C ILE A 104 7.27 3.41 -11.78
N ARG A 105 6.08 3.27 -12.40
CA ARG A 105 5.18 2.14 -12.08
C ARG A 105 5.81 0.79 -12.46
N ALA A 106 6.49 0.73 -13.61
CA ALA A 106 7.22 -0.47 -14.01
C ALA A 106 8.37 -0.80 -13.04
N LEU A 107 9.08 0.20 -12.51
CA LEU A 107 10.10 0.02 -11.48
C LEU A 107 9.52 -0.59 -10.20
N ALA A 108 8.33 -0.17 -9.78
CA ALA A 108 7.65 -0.74 -8.60
C ALA A 108 7.43 -2.26 -8.75
N ARG A 109 6.93 -2.69 -9.91
CA ARG A 109 6.68 -4.10 -10.25
C ARG A 109 7.93 -4.99 -10.24
N THR A 110 9.12 -4.40 -10.37
CA THR A 110 10.35 -5.17 -10.24
C THR A 110 10.57 -5.69 -8.82
N ALA A 111 9.89 -5.12 -7.81
CA ALA A 111 10.11 -5.45 -6.40
C ALA A 111 11.58 -5.30 -5.96
N GLU A 112 12.36 -4.43 -6.62
CA GLU A 112 13.77 -4.19 -6.34
C GLU A 112 13.95 -2.94 -5.45
N PRO A 113 14.30 -3.10 -4.15
CA PRO A 113 14.45 -1.96 -3.24
C PRO A 113 15.58 -1.00 -3.64
N THR A 114 16.52 -1.44 -4.49
CA THR A 114 17.59 -0.58 -5.02
C THR A 114 17.07 0.62 -5.81
N CYS A 115 15.81 0.61 -6.23
CA CYS A 115 15.16 1.70 -6.96
C CYS A 115 14.69 2.85 -6.04
N VAL A 116 14.54 2.62 -4.73
CA VAL A 116 14.00 3.62 -3.78
C VAL A 116 14.73 4.97 -3.83
N PRO A 117 16.08 5.06 -3.89
CA PRO A 117 16.77 6.34 -4.02
C PRO A 117 16.39 7.12 -5.28
N LEU A 118 16.14 6.42 -6.40
CA LEU A 118 15.69 7.04 -7.65
C LEU A 118 14.25 7.54 -7.52
N LEU A 119 13.36 6.78 -6.89
CA LEU A 119 11.98 7.21 -6.66
C LEU A 119 11.92 8.51 -5.84
N ARG A 120 12.75 8.62 -4.80
CA ARG A 120 12.85 9.87 -4.01
C ARG A 120 13.28 11.07 -4.85
N LYS A 121 14.15 10.89 -5.86
CA LYS A 121 14.55 11.97 -6.78
C LYS A 121 13.33 12.51 -7.55
N TYR A 122 12.40 11.65 -7.94
CA TYR A 122 11.23 12.02 -8.74
C TYR A 122 10.03 12.53 -7.92
N ALA A 123 10.09 12.45 -6.59
CA ALA A 123 9.03 12.99 -5.71
C ALA A 123 8.80 14.50 -5.87
N VAL A 124 9.78 15.23 -6.42
CA VAL A 124 9.70 16.68 -6.67
C VAL A 124 9.49 17.01 -8.16
N SER A 125 9.10 16.02 -8.97
CA SER A 125 8.81 16.23 -10.40
C SER A 125 7.70 17.27 -10.59
N SER A 126 7.77 18.05 -11.67
CA SER A 126 6.72 19.00 -12.03
C SER A 126 5.40 18.32 -12.39
N GLY A 127 5.44 17.09 -12.90
CA GLY A 127 4.24 16.33 -13.24
C GLY A 127 3.62 15.64 -12.04
N SER A 128 2.34 15.92 -11.75
CA SER A 128 1.62 15.25 -10.66
C SER A 128 1.54 13.74 -10.86
N GLN A 129 1.34 13.27 -12.09
CA GLN A 129 1.30 11.84 -12.39
C GLN A 129 2.61 11.11 -12.06
N VAL A 130 3.75 11.78 -12.19
CA VAL A 130 5.06 11.25 -11.76
C VAL A 130 5.10 11.17 -10.24
N ARG A 131 4.70 12.23 -9.54
CA ARG A 131 4.68 12.26 -8.06
C ARG A 131 3.72 11.22 -7.48
N LEU A 132 2.54 11.05 -8.07
CA LEU A 132 1.58 10.00 -7.73
C LEU A 132 2.20 8.61 -7.93
N SER A 133 2.83 8.38 -9.08
CA SER A 133 3.50 7.11 -9.36
C SER A 133 4.63 6.82 -8.37
N VAL A 134 5.32 7.86 -7.87
CA VAL A 134 6.31 7.71 -6.78
C VAL A 134 5.65 7.27 -5.47
N VAL A 135 4.52 7.86 -5.07
CA VAL A 135 3.78 7.44 -3.86
C VAL A 135 3.42 5.96 -3.95
N LEU A 136 2.81 5.55 -5.08
CA LEU A 136 2.41 4.16 -5.33
C LEU A 136 3.62 3.22 -5.30
N ALA A 137 4.68 3.56 -6.04
CA ALA A 137 5.90 2.75 -6.10
C ALA A 137 6.58 2.59 -4.72
N LEU A 138 6.59 3.64 -3.90
CA LEU A 138 7.12 3.55 -2.54
C LEU A 138 6.25 2.66 -1.64
N SER A 139 4.92 2.68 -1.81
CA SER A 139 4.02 1.81 -1.05
C SER A 139 4.20 0.32 -1.35
N GLU A 140 4.59 -0.02 -2.57
CA GLU A 140 4.86 -1.41 -2.97
C GLU A 140 6.25 -1.89 -2.54
N LEU A 141 7.26 -1.02 -2.65
CA LEU A 141 8.66 -1.41 -2.41
C LEU A 141 9.09 -1.34 -0.94
N VAL A 142 8.39 -0.56 -0.13
CA VAL A 142 8.77 -0.34 1.28
C VAL A 142 7.82 -1.06 2.21
N VAL A 143 8.29 -2.21 2.72
CA VAL A 143 7.56 -3.02 3.69
C VAL A 143 7.89 -2.55 5.12
N GLY A 144 6.86 -2.34 5.92
CA GLY A 144 7.00 -1.96 7.33
C GLY A 144 7.22 -0.45 7.53
N VAL A 145 8.23 -0.09 8.32
CA VAL A 145 8.55 1.33 8.61
C VAL A 145 9.62 1.81 7.63
N PRO A 146 9.33 2.85 6.81
CA PRO A 146 10.31 3.42 5.89
C PRO A 146 11.54 4.01 6.61
N ASP A 147 12.65 4.12 5.87
CA ASP A 147 13.77 4.93 6.33
C ASP A 147 13.39 6.42 6.44
N GLU A 148 14.15 7.19 7.23
CA GLU A 148 13.86 8.62 7.49
C GLU A 148 13.75 9.44 6.18
N ALA A 149 14.57 9.13 5.17
CA ALA A 149 14.56 9.84 3.90
C ALA A 149 13.26 9.59 3.12
N THR A 150 12.77 8.36 3.13
CA THR A 150 11.54 7.94 2.45
C THR A 150 10.31 8.41 3.23
N SER A 151 10.35 8.32 4.56
CA SER A 151 9.34 8.93 5.43
C SER A 151 9.21 10.43 5.18
N ALA A 152 10.32 11.17 5.09
CA ALA A 152 10.28 12.60 4.81
C ALA A 152 9.60 12.92 3.46
N VAL A 153 9.94 12.16 2.41
CA VAL A 153 9.32 12.29 1.08
C VAL A 153 7.80 12.07 1.13
N LEU A 154 7.34 10.97 1.73
CA LEU A 154 5.91 10.68 1.82
C LEU A 154 5.15 11.72 2.65
N LEU A 155 5.74 12.20 3.75
CA LEU A 155 5.15 13.25 4.57
C LEU A 155 5.09 14.61 3.85
N ASP A 156 6.04 14.91 2.97
CA ASP A 156 5.99 16.12 2.15
C ASP A 156 4.89 16.03 1.08
N LEU A 157 4.69 14.85 0.48
CA LEU A 157 3.64 14.60 -0.52
C LEU A 157 2.21 14.68 0.06
N MET A 158 2.03 14.55 1.38
CA MET A 158 0.73 14.86 2.03
C MET A 158 0.30 16.32 1.87
N SER A 159 1.22 17.23 1.50
CA SER A 159 0.94 18.65 1.26
C SER A 159 1.11 19.04 -0.21
N ASP A 160 1.02 18.06 -1.12
CA ASP A 160 1.15 18.29 -2.56
C ASP A 160 0.05 19.22 -3.11
N SER A 161 0.34 19.92 -4.20
CA SER A 161 -0.64 20.77 -4.89
C SER A 161 -1.78 19.98 -5.54
N ASP A 162 -1.50 18.74 -5.94
CA ASP A 162 -2.42 17.83 -6.60
C ASP A 162 -3.15 16.96 -5.56
N ASP A 163 -4.47 16.85 -5.66
CA ASP A 163 -5.29 16.16 -4.65
C ASP A 163 -5.14 14.64 -4.69
N ASP A 164 -4.97 14.02 -5.85
CA ASP A 164 -4.69 12.58 -5.95
C ASP A 164 -3.37 12.25 -5.25
N VAL A 165 -2.33 13.08 -5.45
CA VAL A 165 -1.05 12.90 -4.75
C VAL A 165 -1.23 13.02 -3.23
N ARG A 166 -1.99 14.01 -2.74
CA ARG A 166 -2.26 14.17 -1.30
C ARG A 166 -3.06 13.00 -0.74
N GLU A 167 -4.06 12.53 -1.47
CA GLU A 167 -4.92 11.42 -1.07
C GLU A 167 -4.07 10.16 -0.90
N TRP A 168 -3.36 9.76 -1.94
CA TRP A 168 -2.54 8.57 -1.92
C TRP A 168 -1.41 8.68 -0.89
N ALA A 169 -0.77 9.84 -0.75
CA ALA A 169 0.25 10.02 0.29
C ALA A 169 -0.35 9.84 1.69
N THR A 170 -1.54 10.39 1.93
CA THR A 170 -2.27 10.27 3.21
C THR A 170 -2.73 8.84 3.46
N PHE A 171 -3.23 8.15 2.43
CA PHE A 171 -3.59 6.74 2.45
C PHE A 171 -2.39 5.86 2.85
N VAL A 172 -1.26 6.02 2.15
CA VAL A 172 -0.06 5.22 2.34
C VAL A 172 0.48 5.36 3.76
N VAL A 173 0.72 6.58 4.23
CA VAL A 173 1.27 6.79 5.59
C VAL A 173 0.21 6.62 6.67
N GLY A 174 -1.07 6.81 6.34
CA GLY A 174 -2.19 6.73 7.28
C GLY A 174 -2.54 5.31 7.63
N TYR A 175 -2.48 4.40 6.66
CA TYR A 175 -3.05 3.06 6.74
C TYR A 175 -2.07 1.94 6.34
N GLN A 176 -1.31 2.09 5.26
CA GLN A 176 -0.45 0.99 4.76
C GLN A 176 0.88 0.86 5.50
N MET A 177 1.52 1.99 5.85
CA MET A 177 2.85 2.00 6.46
C MET A 177 2.77 2.36 7.93
N ALA A 178 3.39 1.53 8.79
CA ALA A 178 3.42 1.62 10.27
C ALA A 178 4.19 2.84 10.82
N MET A 179 3.94 4.02 10.26
CA MET A 179 4.53 5.29 10.64
C MET A 179 3.68 5.97 11.72
N ASP A 180 4.29 6.52 12.75
CA ASP A 180 3.62 7.46 13.65
C ASP A 180 4.61 8.47 14.21
N GLY A 181 4.09 9.57 14.72
CA GLY A 181 4.87 10.65 15.32
C GLY A 181 4.22 12.01 15.14
N ASP A 182 4.73 12.98 15.88
CA ASP A 182 4.15 14.33 15.94
C ASP A 182 4.00 14.99 14.57
N ARG A 183 4.96 14.81 13.66
CA ARG A 183 4.90 15.40 12.31
C ARG A 183 3.74 14.82 11.52
N LEU A 184 3.60 13.50 11.50
CA LEU A 184 2.53 12.82 10.80
C LEU A 184 1.16 13.15 11.40
N ARG A 185 1.01 13.10 12.72
CA ARG A 185 -0.26 13.49 13.39
C ARG A 185 -0.66 14.93 13.06
N LYS A 186 0.28 15.88 13.06
CA LYS A 186 0.01 17.26 12.64
C LYS A 186 -0.45 17.37 11.19
N LEU A 187 0.11 16.57 10.28
CA LEU A 187 -0.31 16.54 8.87
C LEU A 187 -1.72 15.94 8.72
N LEU A 188 -2.00 14.82 9.40
CA LEU A 188 -3.34 14.22 9.43
C LEU A 188 -4.40 15.19 9.99
N TYR A 189 -4.09 15.92 11.06
CA TYR A 189 -5.02 16.93 11.59
C TYR A 189 -5.30 18.06 10.59
N ARG A 190 -4.32 18.46 9.78
CA ARG A 190 -4.54 19.44 8.71
C ARG A 190 -5.40 18.84 7.59
N ALA A 191 -5.13 17.60 7.21
CA ALA A 191 -5.84 16.88 6.16
C ALA A 191 -7.33 16.65 6.48
N LEU A 192 -7.74 16.66 7.76
CA LEU A 192 -9.16 16.67 8.15
C LEU A 192 -9.95 17.87 7.59
N SER A 193 -9.27 18.95 7.20
CA SER A 193 -9.86 20.15 6.59
C SER A 193 -9.43 20.36 5.14
N ASP A 194 -8.91 19.31 4.47
CA ASP A 194 -8.50 19.39 3.08
C ASP A 194 -9.70 19.73 2.16
N PRO A 195 -9.51 20.49 1.07
CA PRO A 195 -10.55 20.73 0.08
C PRO A 195 -11.12 19.44 -0.52
N SER A 196 -10.27 18.43 -0.77
CA SER A 196 -10.68 17.14 -1.33
C SER A 196 -11.38 16.29 -0.27
N PRO A 197 -12.61 15.79 -0.52
CA PRO A 197 -13.27 14.82 0.35
C PRO A 197 -12.44 13.56 0.56
N ALA A 198 -11.81 13.02 -0.48
CA ALA A 198 -11.04 11.79 -0.39
C ALA A 198 -9.85 11.94 0.57
N VAL A 199 -9.13 13.07 0.50
CA VAL A 199 -8.05 13.38 1.46
C VAL A 199 -8.57 13.46 2.90
N ARG A 200 -9.76 14.05 3.13
CA ARG A 200 -10.35 14.09 4.48
C ARG A 200 -10.71 12.70 5.00
N GLU A 201 -11.26 11.85 4.14
CA GLU A 201 -11.62 10.48 4.49
C GLU A 201 -10.38 9.66 4.87
N GLU A 202 -9.29 9.82 4.11
CA GLU A 202 -8.00 9.21 4.41
C GLU A 202 -7.38 9.72 5.72
N ALA A 203 -7.54 11.00 6.02
CA ALA A 203 -7.10 11.58 7.28
C ALA A 203 -7.87 10.99 8.49
N VAL A 204 -9.19 10.86 8.37
CA VAL A 204 -10.04 10.21 9.39
C VAL A 204 -9.57 8.77 9.60
N ARG A 205 -9.36 8.02 8.50
CA ARG A 205 -8.90 6.63 8.55
C ARG A 205 -7.53 6.51 9.21
N GLY A 206 -6.57 7.35 8.84
CA GLY A 206 -5.23 7.34 9.43
C GLY A 206 -5.24 7.67 10.94
N LEU A 207 -6.06 8.63 11.37
CA LEU A 207 -6.21 8.96 12.79
C LEU A 207 -6.92 7.85 13.57
N ALA A 208 -7.94 7.21 12.99
CA ALA A 208 -8.63 6.07 13.58
C ALA A 208 -7.69 4.87 13.77
N CYS A 209 -6.83 4.60 12.78
CA CYS A 209 -5.78 3.58 12.88
C CYS A 209 -4.79 3.85 14.03
N ARG A 210 -4.59 5.12 14.40
CA ARG A 210 -3.77 5.55 15.55
C ARG A 210 -4.57 5.70 16.84
N ARG A 211 -5.84 5.29 16.84
CA ARG A 211 -6.79 5.41 17.95
C ARG A 211 -6.94 6.84 18.47
N ASP A 212 -6.80 7.82 17.59
CA ASP A 212 -6.93 9.22 17.96
C ASP A 212 -8.42 9.63 17.98
N PRO A 213 -8.98 10.01 19.15
CA PRO A 213 -10.40 10.33 19.28
C PRO A 213 -10.87 11.50 18.42
N VAL A 214 -9.94 12.33 17.90
CA VAL A 214 -10.26 13.40 16.94
C VAL A 214 -10.89 12.83 15.65
N ALA A 215 -10.67 11.56 15.32
CA ALA A 215 -11.29 10.89 14.17
C ALA A 215 -12.80 10.59 14.37
N LEU A 216 -13.29 10.52 15.61
CA LEU A 216 -14.65 10.03 15.91
C LEU A 216 -15.77 10.79 15.17
N PRO A 217 -15.77 12.14 15.09
CA PRO A 217 -16.79 12.86 14.33
C PRO A 217 -16.83 12.47 12.85
N GLY A 218 -15.66 12.26 12.23
CA GLY A 218 -15.55 11.82 10.85
C GLY A 218 -16.10 10.40 10.65
N LEU A 219 -15.76 9.47 11.55
CA LEU A 219 -16.28 8.10 11.53
C LEU A 219 -17.81 8.08 11.68
N PHE A 220 -18.36 8.85 12.61
CA PHE A 220 -19.82 8.97 12.77
C PHE A 220 -20.49 9.50 11.51
N GLN A 221 -19.89 10.51 10.85
CA GLN A 221 -20.40 11.05 9.60
C GLN A 221 -20.38 10.00 8.48
N GLN A 222 -19.28 9.25 8.34
CA GLN A 222 -19.14 8.21 7.31
C GLN A 222 -20.14 7.05 7.50
N LEU A 223 -20.41 6.63 8.74
CA LEU A 223 -21.39 5.58 9.08
C LEU A 223 -22.86 5.99 8.83
N GLN A 224 -23.13 7.27 8.52
CA GLN A 224 -24.47 7.70 8.12
C GLN A 224 -24.79 7.34 6.66
N ALA A 225 -23.78 7.11 5.81
CA ALA A 225 -23.99 6.67 4.43
C ALA A 225 -24.47 5.21 4.37
N ILE A 226 -25.22 4.85 3.31
CA ILE A 226 -25.73 3.49 3.07
C ILE A 226 -25.45 3.08 1.62
N PRO A 227 -24.53 2.13 1.36
CA PRO A 227 -23.58 1.59 2.34
C PRO A 227 -22.59 2.68 2.80
N ALA A 228 -21.99 2.48 3.97
CA ALA A 228 -20.86 3.30 4.40
C ALA A 228 -19.65 2.99 3.50
N PRO A 229 -18.70 3.91 3.33
CA PRO A 229 -17.43 3.57 2.68
C PRO A 229 -16.81 2.35 3.39
N THR A 230 -16.40 1.33 2.63
CA THR A 230 -15.86 0.06 3.17
C THR A 230 -14.78 0.31 4.23
N PHE A 231 -13.88 1.25 3.96
CA PHE A 231 -12.79 1.59 4.87
C PHE A 231 -13.22 2.28 6.17
N ALA A 232 -14.41 2.87 6.23
CA ALA A 232 -14.92 3.55 7.43
C ALA A 232 -15.27 2.53 8.53
N VAL A 233 -15.88 1.41 8.17
CA VAL A 233 -16.19 0.30 9.10
C VAL A 233 -14.90 -0.33 9.62
N GLU A 234 -13.93 -0.54 8.72
CA GLU A 234 -12.60 -1.04 9.06
C GLU A 234 -11.83 -0.08 10.00
N ALA A 235 -11.94 1.23 9.76
CA ALA A 235 -11.36 2.27 10.60
C ALA A 235 -11.99 2.28 11.99
N CYS A 236 -13.32 2.07 12.08
CA CYS A 236 -14.01 1.92 13.36
C CYS A 236 -13.46 0.72 14.16
N ALA A 237 -13.25 -0.42 13.49
CA ALA A 237 -12.66 -1.60 14.12
C ALA A 237 -11.28 -1.31 14.72
N ARG A 238 -10.41 -0.59 13.99
CA ARG A 238 -9.05 -0.22 14.46
C ARG A 238 -9.04 0.86 15.54
N MET A 239 -10.06 1.72 15.56
CA MET A 239 -10.22 2.76 16.57
C MET A 239 -10.47 2.18 17.97
N HIS A 240 -11.12 1.02 18.07
CA HIS A 240 -11.43 0.33 19.33
C HIS A 240 -12.11 1.23 20.38
N HIS A 241 -13.09 2.03 19.95
CA HIS A 241 -13.72 3.03 20.82
C HIS A 241 -15.21 2.72 21.04
N GLU A 242 -15.60 2.55 22.31
CA GLU A 242 -16.94 2.12 22.71
C GLU A 242 -18.07 3.06 22.25
N SER A 243 -17.77 4.34 22.02
CA SER A 243 -18.77 5.29 21.51
C SER A 243 -19.27 4.96 20.10
N LEU A 244 -18.55 4.12 19.35
CA LEU A 244 -18.93 3.69 18.00
C LEU A 244 -19.99 2.58 18.02
N LEU A 245 -20.18 1.90 19.15
CA LEU A 245 -21.09 0.74 19.26
C LEU A 245 -22.51 1.01 18.77
N PRO A 246 -23.19 2.12 19.17
CA PRO A 246 -24.55 2.39 18.70
C PRO A 246 -24.60 2.62 17.19
N SER A 247 -23.64 3.36 16.63
CA SER A 247 -23.59 3.69 15.20
C SER A 247 -23.26 2.48 14.33
N LEU A 248 -22.37 1.59 14.79
CA LEU A 248 -22.05 0.35 14.09
C LEU A 248 -23.24 -0.62 14.06
N LEU A 249 -23.96 -0.74 15.18
CA LEU A 249 -25.15 -1.57 15.26
C LEU A 249 -26.29 -1.03 14.39
N ASP A 250 -26.49 0.30 14.42
CA ASP A 250 -27.46 0.97 13.55
C ASP A 250 -27.11 0.80 12.06
N HIS A 251 -25.84 0.97 11.69
CA HIS A 251 -25.37 0.73 10.32
C HIS A 251 -25.58 -0.72 9.88
N TYR A 252 -25.24 -1.71 10.71
CA TYR A 252 -25.51 -3.13 10.45
C TYR A 252 -27.00 -3.37 10.13
N TYR A 253 -27.92 -2.86 10.96
CA TYR A 253 -29.35 -3.07 10.73
C TYR A 253 -29.88 -2.33 9.50
N ARG A 254 -29.31 -1.17 9.15
CA ARG A 254 -29.72 -0.40 7.97
C ARG A 254 -29.17 -0.95 6.66
N ALA A 255 -27.94 -1.45 6.66
CA ALA A 255 -27.20 -1.82 5.45
C ALA A 255 -27.04 -3.33 5.25
N GLY A 256 -27.23 -4.15 6.29
CA GLY A 256 -26.93 -5.59 6.25
C GLY A 256 -25.44 -5.88 6.10
N ASP A 257 -24.59 -5.03 6.67
CA ASP A 257 -23.14 -5.05 6.53
C ASP A 257 -22.49 -5.88 7.64
N ASP A 258 -22.11 -7.12 7.36
CA ASP A 258 -21.51 -8.05 8.33
C ASP A 258 -20.16 -7.54 8.88
N ASP A 259 -19.43 -6.70 8.13
CA ASP A 259 -18.18 -6.09 8.60
C ASP A 259 -18.45 -5.11 9.76
N ALA A 260 -19.65 -4.55 9.83
CA ALA A 260 -20.06 -3.69 10.92
C ALA A 260 -20.23 -4.45 12.25
N LEU A 261 -20.67 -5.71 12.20
CA LEU A 261 -20.69 -6.59 13.39
C LEU A 261 -19.28 -6.94 13.85
N TYR A 262 -18.38 -7.18 12.91
CA TYR A 262 -16.97 -7.39 13.23
C TYR A 262 -16.39 -6.15 13.92
N ALA A 263 -16.58 -4.96 13.35
CA ALA A 263 -16.12 -3.70 13.93
C ALA A 263 -16.76 -3.44 15.31
N TYR A 264 -18.04 -3.78 15.48
CA TYR A 264 -18.74 -3.70 16.76
C TYR A 264 -18.05 -4.58 17.81
N ALA A 265 -17.74 -5.84 17.48
CA ALA A 265 -17.06 -6.74 18.39
C ALA A 265 -15.68 -6.20 18.80
N MET A 266 -14.92 -5.63 17.85
CA MET A 266 -13.63 -5.00 18.14
C MET A 266 -13.75 -3.77 19.06
N CYS A 267 -14.79 -2.96 18.89
CA CYS A 267 -15.04 -1.81 19.78
C CYS A 267 -15.59 -2.22 21.15
N ALA A 268 -16.30 -3.35 21.24
CA ALA A 268 -16.89 -3.86 22.48
C ALA A 268 -15.86 -4.60 23.34
N ASP A 269 -14.90 -5.27 22.71
CA ASP A 269 -13.79 -5.92 23.41
C ASP A 269 -12.75 -4.86 23.81
N ASN A 270 -12.91 -4.34 25.02
CA ASN A 270 -12.11 -3.23 25.53
C ASN A 270 -10.61 -3.55 25.45
N VAL A 271 -9.80 -2.61 24.92
CA VAL A 271 -8.33 -2.67 24.88
C VAL A 271 -7.70 -2.98 26.26
N LEU A 272 -8.40 -2.66 27.36
CA LEU A 272 -7.99 -3.05 28.71
C LEU A 272 -8.02 -4.57 28.93
N ARG A 273 -8.93 -5.32 28.29
CA ARG A 273 -8.93 -6.80 28.33
C ARG A 273 -7.72 -7.37 27.60
N THR A 274 -7.37 -6.84 26.43
CA THR A 274 -6.15 -7.24 25.71
C THR A 274 -4.87 -6.80 26.41
N GLY A 275 -4.84 -5.63 27.08
CA GLY A 275 -3.70 -5.20 27.89
C GLY A 275 -3.47 -6.02 29.16
N THR A 276 -4.55 -6.37 29.88
CA THR A 276 -4.46 -7.24 31.08
C THR A 276 -4.12 -8.68 30.68
N PHE A 277 -4.69 -9.16 29.57
CA PHE A 277 -4.35 -10.46 28.97
C PHE A 277 -2.90 -10.49 28.48
N ALA A 278 -2.43 -9.46 27.77
CA ALA A 278 -1.05 -9.32 27.33
C ALA A 278 -0.09 -9.33 28.51
N ALA A 279 -0.35 -8.53 29.55
CA ALA A 279 0.49 -8.52 30.76
C ALA A 279 0.56 -9.89 31.45
N SER A 280 -0.59 -10.59 31.54
CA SER A 280 -0.66 -11.93 32.12
C SER A 280 0.10 -12.96 31.28
N LEU A 281 -0.08 -12.93 29.95
CA LEU A 281 0.61 -13.81 29.02
C LEU A 281 2.13 -13.58 29.02
N LEU A 282 2.56 -12.31 29.01
CA LEU A 282 3.97 -11.95 29.10
C LEU A 282 4.60 -12.45 30.40
N GLY A 283 3.86 -12.37 31.52
CA GLY A 283 4.29 -12.93 32.80
C GLY A 283 4.55 -14.43 32.73
N VAL A 284 3.61 -15.20 32.18
CA VAL A 284 3.73 -16.67 32.02
C VAL A 284 4.90 -17.05 31.12
N VAL A 285 5.07 -16.36 29.99
CA VAL A 285 6.18 -16.61 29.06
C VAL A 285 7.52 -16.28 29.72
N SER A 286 7.63 -15.13 30.38
CA SER A 286 8.86 -14.71 31.06
C SER A 286 9.25 -15.67 32.19
N GLU A 287 8.27 -16.16 32.96
CA GLU A 287 8.49 -17.16 34.00
C GLU A 287 8.98 -18.49 33.40
N SER A 288 8.36 -18.95 32.32
CA SER A 288 8.76 -20.18 31.64
C SER A 288 10.19 -20.10 31.06
N LEU A 289 10.55 -18.94 30.50
CA LEU A 289 11.92 -18.66 30.04
C LEU A 289 12.91 -18.65 31.20
N GLY A 290 12.57 -18.01 32.32
CA GLY A 290 13.40 -18.00 33.54
C GLY A 290 13.69 -19.39 34.08
N HIS A 291 12.70 -20.29 34.06
CA HIS A 291 12.87 -21.69 34.49
C HIS A 291 13.71 -22.54 33.51
N SER A 292 13.77 -22.14 32.23
CA SER A 292 14.54 -22.87 31.20
C SER A 292 16.05 -22.61 31.26
N GLY A 293 16.50 -21.58 31.97
CA GLY A 293 17.90 -21.18 32.06
C GLY A 293 18.47 -20.55 30.78
N ILE A 294 17.64 -20.35 29.75
CA ILE A 294 17.99 -19.68 28.51
C ILE A 294 17.90 -18.17 28.75
N GLY A 295 18.99 -17.43 28.51
CA GLY A 295 19.05 -15.97 28.66
C GLY A 295 18.29 -15.20 27.57
N ALA A 296 17.03 -15.57 27.32
CA ALA A 296 16.14 -14.95 26.35
C ALA A 296 15.12 -14.05 27.05
N SER A 297 14.77 -12.93 26.41
CA SER A 297 13.68 -12.03 26.81
C SER A 297 12.48 -12.20 25.89
N ALA A 298 11.29 -11.90 26.43
CA ALA A 298 10.06 -11.84 25.67
C ALA A 298 9.47 -10.43 25.74
N SER A 299 8.82 -9.99 24.66
CA SER A 299 7.96 -8.81 24.67
C SER A 299 6.68 -9.08 23.89
N ILE A 300 5.58 -8.46 24.31
CA ILE A 300 4.34 -8.49 23.55
C ILE A 300 4.10 -7.11 22.95
N ALA A 301 3.84 -7.08 21.65
CA ALA A 301 3.46 -5.88 20.92
C ALA A 301 2.08 -6.08 20.28
N SER A 302 1.45 -4.98 19.88
CA SER A 302 0.33 -5.02 18.94
C SER A 302 0.77 -4.12 17.79
N PRO A 303 0.92 -4.65 16.56
CA PRO A 303 1.28 -3.82 15.42
C PRO A 303 0.30 -2.66 15.32
N LEU A 304 0.80 -1.47 14.99
CA LEU A 304 0.03 -0.23 15.03
C LEU A 304 -1.29 -0.31 14.22
N TYR A 305 -1.39 -1.25 13.27
CA TYR A 305 -2.53 -1.44 12.36
C TYR A 305 -3.06 -2.87 12.22
N ASP A 306 -2.61 -3.82 13.04
CA ASP A 306 -3.09 -5.20 12.98
C ASP A 306 -3.98 -5.57 14.19
N PHE A 307 -4.86 -6.54 13.96
CA PHE A 307 -5.79 -7.07 14.94
C PHE A 307 -5.14 -8.23 15.71
N GLY A 308 -4.22 -7.94 16.61
CA GLY A 308 -3.59 -9.00 17.39
C GLY A 308 -2.53 -8.55 18.39
N LEU A 309 -2.19 -9.46 19.29
CA LEU A 309 -0.96 -9.40 20.07
C LEU A 309 0.07 -10.28 19.35
N GLU A 310 1.29 -9.77 19.23
CA GLU A 310 2.44 -10.50 18.74
C GLU A 310 3.40 -10.76 19.89
N LEU A 311 3.92 -11.98 20.00
CA LEU A 311 4.98 -12.33 20.92
C LEU A 311 6.33 -12.29 20.19
N HIS A 312 7.25 -11.50 20.71
CA HIS A 312 8.63 -11.45 20.27
C HIS A 312 9.52 -12.15 21.29
N LEU A 313 10.47 -12.96 20.82
CA LEU A 313 11.45 -13.68 21.63
C LEU A 313 12.86 -13.33 21.17
N ASP A 314 13.70 -12.81 22.06
CA ASP A 314 15.10 -12.51 21.74
C ASP A 314 15.92 -13.79 21.63
N GLY A 315 16.58 -14.00 20.48
CA GLY A 315 17.52 -15.11 20.24
C GLY A 315 17.02 -16.25 19.35
N ALA A 316 15.75 -16.22 18.92
CA ALA A 316 15.23 -17.06 17.83
C ALA A 316 14.96 -16.17 16.61
N GLY A 317 15.19 -16.68 15.40
CA GLY A 317 15.14 -15.88 14.16
C GLY A 317 13.85 -15.06 14.02
N ASN A 318 13.99 -13.74 14.19
CA ASN A 318 13.25 -12.54 13.78
C ASN A 318 11.78 -12.53 13.31
N GLU A 319 11.01 -13.62 13.33
CA GLU A 319 9.58 -13.55 13.00
C GLU A 319 8.73 -13.46 14.28
N PRO A 320 7.91 -12.41 14.46
CA PRO A 320 6.95 -12.34 15.56
C PRO A 320 5.96 -13.50 15.48
N ILE A 321 5.60 -14.05 16.65
CA ILE A 321 4.61 -15.13 16.75
C ILE A 321 3.23 -14.49 16.94
N PRO A 322 2.30 -14.63 15.96
CA PRO A 322 0.94 -14.11 16.11
C PRO A 322 0.20 -14.88 17.20
N ILE A 323 -0.33 -14.17 18.20
CA ILE A 323 -1.20 -14.77 19.21
C ILE A 323 -2.61 -14.74 18.64
N LEU A 324 -2.92 -15.68 17.73
CA LEU A 324 -4.23 -15.75 17.09
C LEU A 324 -5.33 -16.08 18.12
N ARG A 325 -6.29 -15.16 18.17
CA ARG A 325 -7.65 -15.18 18.74
C ARG A 325 -8.14 -16.51 19.30
N THR A 326 -8.18 -16.61 20.62
CA THR A 326 -9.13 -17.44 21.38
C THR A 326 -10.60 -16.97 21.27
N LEU A 327 -10.93 -16.13 20.27
CA LEU A 327 -12.26 -15.55 20.06
C LEU A 327 -13.22 -16.44 19.24
N GLU A 328 -12.81 -17.63 18.78
CA GLU A 328 -13.78 -18.63 18.27
C GLU A 328 -14.83 -19.02 19.32
N SER A 329 -14.56 -18.75 20.60
CA SER A 329 -15.50 -18.96 21.72
C SER A 329 -16.66 -17.97 21.79
N VAL A 330 -16.62 -16.84 21.06
CA VAL A 330 -17.72 -15.84 21.04
C VAL A 330 -18.81 -16.20 20.02
N ARG A 331 -18.52 -17.11 19.07
CA ARG A 331 -19.52 -17.58 18.08
C ARG A 331 -20.72 -18.32 18.69
N PHE A 332 -20.68 -18.61 20.00
CA PHE A 332 -21.74 -19.30 20.75
C PHE A 332 -22.37 -18.47 21.89
N ALA A 333 -22.14 -17.15 21.95
CA ALA A 333 -22.68 -16.31 23.03
C ALA A 333 -23.50 -15.08 22.57
N LEU A 334 -23.98 -15.08 21.33
CA LEU A 334 -25.09 -14.24 20.85
C LEU A 334 -26.31 -15.11 20.61
#